data_AF-A0A381VJK4-F1
#
_entry.id   AF-A0A381VJK4-F1
#
_cell.length_a   1.000
_cell.length_b   1.000
_cell.length_c   1.000
_cell.angle_alpha   90.00
_cell.angle_beta   90.00
_cell.angle_gamma   90.00
#
_symmetry.space_group_name_H-M   'P 1'
#
loop_
_entity.id
_entity.type
_entity.pdbx_description
1 polymer ?
#
loop_
_entity_poly.entity_id
_entity_poly.type
_entity_poly.pdbx_seq_one_letter_code
_entity_poly.pdbx_strand_id
1 'polypeptide(L)'
;MKSIRPLIDCKFVLDQHKRYAVNTHKNYLLIVAALVVAGCGLEPGPETQAPPLTTVRDGLLEESTSESTYAEWPTYSGNLAAQRYSELEQINRDNVGDLRIAWRWYTTNFGPYQERRNQNTPLMIDGVLYATAGATRNVVALDPVTGETLWMWRPDEGGRFDSAPRKTSGRGIAYWSDGNGDERAFVVTPGFHLVALDPASGRQLPWFGENGVVDLMQGVRGTVNEDSSVGSSSPAMVIGDVVVVGPAHAVAMRPPSRENIKGDVRGYDVRTGELLWTFHTIPEPGEPGYETWLEGSAE
;
A
#
# COMPACT_ATOMS: atom_id res chain seq x y z
N MET A 1 -18.56 60.10 -0.58
CA MET A 1 -19.69 59.69 0.29
C MET A 1 -20.26 58.38 -0.26
N LYS A 2 -20.23 57.30 0.56
CA LYS A 2 -20.96 55.99 0.51
C LYS A 2 -21.07 55.27 -0.85
N SER A 3 -20.37 54.17 -1.18
CA SER A 3 -20.26 52.80 -0.58
C SER A 3 -21.59 52.08 -0.36
N ILE A 4 -21.83 50.99 -1.13
CA ILE A 4 -22.42 49.70 -0.68
C ILE A 4 -21.88 48.54 -1.57
N ARG A 5 -21.14 47.60 -0.96
CA ARG A 5 -21.03 46.17 -1.34
C ARG A 5 -21.58 45.37 -0.15
N PRO A 6 -22.26 44.21 -0.34
CA PRO A 6 -22.53 43.31 0.77
C PRO A 6 -21.40 42.27 0.94
N LEU A 7 -20.89 42.19 2.17
CA LEU A 7 -20.13 41.08 2.73
C LEU A 7 -21.12 40.11 3.39
N ILE A 8 -20.98 38.81 3.12
CA ILE A 8 -21.57 37.76 3.95
C ILE A 8 -20.43 37.20 4.81
N ASP A 9 -20.63 37.32 6.12
CA ASP A 9 -19.76 36.93 7.21
C ASP A 9 -20.33 35.62 7.79
N CYS A 10 -19.56 34.53 7.78
CA CYS A 10 -19.92 33.28 8.43
C CYS A 10 -18.83 32.91 9.44
N LYS A 11 -19.06 33.30 10.69
CA LYS A 11 -18.32 32.84 11.87
C LYS A 11 -18.74 31.40 12.20
N PHE A 12 -17.77 30.49 12.23
CA PHE A 12 -17.89 29.21 12.92
C PHE A 12 -17.70 29.41 14.44
N VAL A 13 -18.66 28.89 15.22
CA VAL A 13 -18.59 28.80 16.67
C VAL A 13 -17.99 27.44 17.03
N LEU A 14 -16.88 27.44 17.78
CA LEU A 14 -16.35 26.26 18.47
C LEU A 14 -17.20 25.99 19.72
N ASP A 15 -17.67 24.74 19.87
CA ASP A 15 -18.09 24.21 21.17
C ASP A 15 -17.06 23.16 21.64
N GLN A 16 -16.70 23.24 22.91
CA GLN A 16 -15.65 22.48 23.58
C GLN A 16 -16.26 21.63 24.70
N HIS A 17 -15.69 20.45 24.86
CA HIS A 17 -15.75 19.56 26.03
C HIS A 17 -17.03 18.76 26.30
N LYS A 18 -16.89 17.44 26.20
CA LYS A 18 -17.13 16.52 27.35
C LYS A 18 -16.26 15.26 27.21
N ARG A 19 -15.37 15.08 28.19
CA ARG A 19 -14.63 13.84 28.46
C ARG A 19 -15.53 12.93 29.30
N TYR A 20 -15.53 11.62 29.04
CA TYR A 20 -15.84 10.63 30.06
C TYR A 20 -14.85 9.46 30.00
N ALA A 21 -14.44 9.05 31.19
CA ALA A 21 -13.37 8.13 31.49
C ALA A 21 -13.81 6.65 31.50
N VAL A 22 -12.79 5.80 31.49
CA VAL A 22 -12.73 4.34 31.56
C VAL A 22 -13.55 3.75 32.72
N ASN A 23 -14.26 2.64 32.47
CA ASN A 23 -14.32 1.53 33.44
C ASN A 23 -14.72 0.17 32.82
N THR A 24 -14.25 -0.86 33.50
CA THR A 24 -14.08 -2.27 33.15
C THR A 24 -15.32 -3.16 33.36
N HIS A 25 -15.31 -4.33 32.69
CA HIS A 25 -15.98 -5.62 32.98
C HIS A 25 -17.37 -5.97 32.39
N LYS A 26 -17.33 -7.10 31.63
CA LYS A 26 -18.22 -8.28 31.58
C LYS A 26 -19.63 -8.22 30.93
N ASN A 27 -19.75 -9.11 29.92
CA ASN A 27 -20.83 -10.07 29.60
C ASN A 27 -22.18 -9.60 29.03
N TYR A 28 -22.44 -10.14 27.82
CA TYR A 28 -23.70 -10.65 27.24
C TYR A 28 -25.04 -9.99 27.60
N LEU A 29 -25.77 -9.52 26.57
CA LEU A 29 -27.14 -9.98 26.30
C LEU A 29 -27.64 -9.48 24.93
N LEU A 30 -28.16 -10.40 24.11
CA LEU A 30 -29.06 -10.12 22.99
C LEU A 30 -30.35 -9.47 23.52
N ILE A 31 -30.83 -8.42 22.87
CA ILE A 31 -32.25 -8.03 22.93
C ILE A 31 -32.75 -7.78 21.51
N VAL A 32 -33.63 -8.68 21.07
CA VAL A 32 -34.55 -8.49 19.95
C VAL A 32 -35.73 -7.68 20.49
N ALA A 33 -36.03 -6.53 19.89
CA ALA A 33 -37.24 -5.78 20.15
C ALA A 33 -38.05 -5.67 18.85
N ALA A 34 -39.12 -6.45 18.76
CA ALA A 34 -40.18 -6.26 17.79
C ALA A 34 -41.11 -5.15 18.31
N LEU A 35 -41.38 -4.14 17.49
CA LEU A 35 -42.39 -3.12 17.79
C LEU A 35 -43.51 -3.21 16.75
N VAL A 36 -44.73 -3.46 17.25
CA VAL A 36 -45.98 -3.48 16.50
C VAL A 36 -46.44 -2.04 16.27
N VAL A 37 -46.84 -1.78 15.02
CA VAL A 37 -47.28 -0.49 14.46
C VAL A 37 -48.66 -0.09 15.00
N ALA A 38 -48.81 1.18 15.41
CA ALA A 38 -50.09 1.87 15.50
C ALA A 38 -50.15 2.92 14.38
N GLY A 39 -51.15 2.80 13.51
CA GLY A 39 -51.27 3.55 12.26
C GLY A 39 -51.69 5.01 12.46
N CYS A 40 -51.02 5.88 11.70
CA CYS A 40 -51.54 7.16 11.25
C CYS A 40 -51.42 7.17 9.72
N GLY A 41 -52.52 7.46 9.03
CA GLY A 41 -52.64 7.32 7.58
C GLY A 41 -51.67 8.21 6.80
N LEU A 42 -50.93 7.57 5.90
CA LEU A 42 -50.24 8.18 4.77
C LEU A 42 -50.58 7.32 3.55
N GLU A 43 -51.08 7.96 2.50
CA GLU A 43 -51.44 7.32 1.23
C GLU A 43 -50.20 6.68 0.60
N PRO A 44 -50.29 5.45 0.04
CA PRO A 44 -49.16 4.85 -0.66
C PRO A 44 -48.92 5.57 -1.99
N GLY A 45 -47.73 6.16 -2.13
CA GLY A 45 -47.21 6.61 -3.43
C GLY A 45 -46.99 5.42 -4.36
N PRO A 46 -46.95 5.63 -5.69
CA PRO A 46 -46.87 4.54 -6.65
C PRO A 46 -45.60 3.70 -6.43
N GLU A 47 -45.84 2.40 -6.29
CA GLU A 47 -44.83 1.36 -6.17
C GLU A 47 -44.04 1.26 -7.49
N THR A 48 -42.84 1.84 -7.52
CA THR A 48 -41.92 1.62 -8.65
C THR A 48 -41.42 0.17 -8.55
N GLN A 49 -42.05 -0.72 -9.33
CA GLN A 49 -41.55 -2.07 -9.57
C GLN A 49 -40.13 -1.96 -10.13
N ALA A 50 -39.15 -2.55 -9.44
CA ALA A 50 -37.83 -2.78 -10.02
C ALA A 50 -37.99 -3.68 -11.26
N PRO A 51 -37.36 -3.36 -12.39
CA PRO A 51 -37.49 -4.17 -13.59
C PRO A 51 -36.90 -5.58 -13.35
N PRO A 52 -37.46 -6.62 -13.99
CA PRO A 52 -36.97 -7.97 -13.82
C PRO A 52 -35.55 -8.10 -14.38
N LEU A 53 -34.67 -8.74 -13.60
CA LEU A 53 -33.34 -9.16 -14.05
C LEU A 53 -33.51 -10.12 -15.24
N THR A 54 -33.34 -9.59 -16.44
CA THR A 54 -33.37 -10.39 -17.66
C THR A 54 -31.97 -10.93 -17.88
N THR A 55 -31.80 -12.24 -17.65
CA THR A 55 -30.59 -12.95 -18.05
C THR A 55 -30.62 -13.12 -19.57
N VAL A 56 -29.75 -12.42 -20.29
CA VAL A 56 -29.44 -12.74 -21.70
C VAL A 56 -28.08 -13.42 -21.73
N ARG A 57 -28.11 -14.69 -22.12
CA ARG A 57 -26.98 -15.60 -22.26
C ARG A 57 -26.05 -15.24 -23.42
N ASP A 58 -24.81 -15.68 -23.23
CA ASP A 58 -23.88 -16.27 -24.22
C ASP A 58 -23.79 -15.63 -25.61
N GLY A 59 -22.66 -14.97 -25.83
CA GLY A 59 -22.14 -14.61 -27.14
C GLY A 59 -20.65 -14.30 -27.06
N LEU A 60 -19.82 -15.35 -27.21
CA LEU A 60 -18.45 -15.36 -27.76
C LEU A 60 -17.53 -14.15 -27.55
N LEU A 61 -16.45 -14.40 -26.78
CA LEU A 61 -15.09 -13.87 -26.97
C LEU A 61 -14.99 -12.37 -27.31
N GLU A 62 -15.13 -11.53 -26.30
CA GLU A 62 -14.40 -10.27 -26.26
C GLU A 62 -13.69 -10.19 -24.90
N GLU A 63 -12.36 -10.06 -24.94
CA GLU A 63 -11.59 -9.58 -23.80
C GLU A 63 -12.20 -8.25 -23.36
N SER A 64 -12.84 -8.22 -22.20
CA SER A 64 -13.22 -6.96 -21.56
C SER A 64 -11.96 -6.36 -20.94
N THR A 65 -11.03 -5.88 -21.77
CA THR A 65 -10.11 -4.84 -21.32
C THR A 65 -10.97 -3.60 -21.16
N SER A 66 -11.34 -3.27 -19.93
CA SER A 66 -11.76 -1.90 -19.65
C SER A 66 -10.58 -1.01 -20.00
N GLU A 67 -10.60 -0.41 -21.19
CA GLU A 67 -9.61 0.61 -21.55
C GLU A 67 -9.75 1.73 -20.53
N SER A 68 -8.82 1.77 -19.57
CA SER A 68 -8.62 2.93 -18.73
C SER A 68 -8.42 4.13 -19.65
N THR A 69 -9.19 5.19 -19.43
CA THR A 69 -9.02 6.47 -20.15
C THR A 69 -7.72 7.18 -19.75
N TYR A 70 -6.97 6.62 -18.80
CA TYR A 70 -5.73 7.17 -18.29
C TYR A 70 -4.52 6.38 -18.78
N ALA A 71 -3.39 7.08 -18.85
CA ALA A 71 -2.11 6.44 -19.08
C ALA A 71 -1.64 5.75 -17.80
N GLU A 72 -1.35 4.46 -17.92
CA GLU A 72 -1.00 3.62 -16.79
C GLU A 72 0.49 3.70 -16.43
N TRP A 73 0.79 3.54 -15.13
CA TRP A 73 2.14 3.33 -14.60
C TRP A 73 2.07 2.25 -13.50
N PRO A 74 1.83 0.99 -13.88
CA PRO A 74 1.42 -0.06 -12.93
C PRO A 74 2.57 -0.65 -12.10
N THR A 75 3.82 -0.32 -12.40
CA THR A 75 4.99 -0.84 -11.68
C THR A 75 5.98 0.26 -11.35
N TYR A 76 6.87 0.00 -10.39
CA TYR A 76 7.89 0.96 -9.95
C TYR A 76 8.73 1.57 -11.09
N SER A 77 8.92 0.83 -12.18
CA SER A 77 9.71 1.27 -13.34
C SER A 77 8.87 1.45 -14.61
N GLY A 78 7.54 1.61 -14.47
CA GLY A 78 6.58 1.74 -15.57
C GLY A 78 6.12 0.37 -16.07
N ASN A 79 7.05 -0.43 -16.58
CA ASN A 79 6.79 -1.80 -17.04
C ASN A 79 7.85 -2.79 -16.51
N LEU A 80 7.62 -4.09 -16.74
CA LEU A 80 8.53 -5.17 -16.32
C LEU A 80 9.89 -5.14 -17.05
N ALA A 81 9.98 -4.52 -18.23
CA ALA A 81 11.26 -4.25 -18.90
C ALA A 81 12.07 -3.13 -18.22
N ALA A 82 11.48 -2.44 -17.24
CA ALA A 82 12.08 -1.40 -16.41
C ALA A 82 12.67 -0.21 -17.18
N GLN A 83 12.14 0.10 -18.36
CA GLN A 83 12.66 1.15 -19.23
C GLN A 83 12.36 2.58 -18.74
N ARG A 84 11.35 2.74 -17.86
CA ARG A 84 10.87 4.06 -17.39
C ARG A 84 10.53 5.01 -18.54
N TYR A 85 9.93 4.46 -19.59
CA TYR A 85 9.52 5.18 -20.79
C TYR A 85 7.99 5.28 -20.84
N SER A 86 7.48 6.41 -21.30
CA SER A 86 6.06 6.67 -21.54
C SER A 86 5.87 7.08 -23.00
N GLU A 87 4.87 6.51 -23.66
CA GLU A 87 4.51 6.81 -25.04
C GLU A 87 3.67 8.10 -25.18
N LEU A 88 3.37 8.79 -24.07
CA LEU A 88 2.59 10.02 -24.10
C LEU A 88 3.38 11.17 -24.71
N GLU A 89 2.77 11.86 -25.68
CA GLU A 89 3.41 12.96 -26.42
C GLU A 89 2.76 14.33 -26.17
N GLN A 90 1.72 14.39 -25.32
CA GLN A 90 1.01 15.64 -25.02
C GLN A 90 1.96 16.72 -24.50
N ILE A 91 2.89 16.34 -23.62
CA ILE A 91 3.98 17.20 -23.15
C ILE A 91 5.23 16.85 -23.96
N ASN A 92 5.79 17.82 -24.66
CA ASN A 92 6.93 17.63 -25.54
C ASN A 92 7.87 18.84 -25.51
N ARG A 93 8.92 18.80 -26.35
CA ARG A 93 9.98 19.82 -26.37
C ARG A 93 9.45 21.22 -26.67
N ASP A 94 8.34 21.33 -27.38
CA ASP A 94 7.80 22.61 -27.84
C ASP A 94 6.92 23.28 -26.78
N ASN A 95 6.33 22.52 -25.84
CA ASN A 95 5.37 23.05 -24.85
C ASN A 95 5.76 22.82 -23.38
N VAL A 96 6.84 22.09 -23.07
CA VAL A 96 7.26 21.81 -21.68
C VAL A 96 7.51 23.07 -20.84
N GLY A 97 7.85 24.21 -21.48
CA GLY A 97 8.02 25.50 -20.80
C GLY A 97 6.72 26.08 -20.21
N ASP A 98 5.57 25.60 -20.66
CA ASP A 98 4.26 26.08 -20.21
C ASP A 98 3.73 25.31 -18.99
N LEU A 99 4.45 24.29 -18.52
CA LEU A 99 4.03 23.51 -17.37
C LEU A 99 3.81 24.39 -16.14
N ARG A 100 2.70 24.12 -15.47
CA ARG A 100 2.33 24.71 -14.18
C ARG A 100 1.97 23.59 -13.22
N ILE A 101 2.11 23.87 -11.93
CA ILE A 101 1.72 22.93 -10.89
C ILE A 101 0.19 22.85 -10.89
N ALA A 102 -0.35 21.66 -11.16
CA ALA A 102 -1.79 21.40 -11.08
C ALA A 102 -2.26 21.35 -9.62
N TRP A 103 -1.55 20.60 -8.77
CA TRP A 103 -1.84 20.48 -7.35
C TRP A 103 -0.59 20.05 -6.57
N ARG A 104 -0.68 20.07 -5.22
CA ARG A 104 0.36 19.59 -4.31
C ARG A 104 -0.25 18.77 -3.20
N TRP A 105 0.39 17.66 -2.85
CA TRP A 105 0.05 16.83 -1.70
C TRP A 105 1.25 16.74 -0.75
N TYR A 106 1.04 16.95 0.54
CA TYR A 106 2.12 17.14 1.52
C TYR A 106 2.34 15.89 2.38
N THR A 107 3.57 15.36 2.38
CA THR A 107 3.94 14.16 3.15
C THR A 107 4.46 14.45 4.57
N THR A 108 4.49 15.72 4.99
CA THR A 108 5.26 16.17 6.18
C THR A 108 4.73 15.65 7.51
N ASN A 109 3.45 15.29 7.57
CA ASN A 109 2.76 14.93 8.81
C ASN A 109 2.65 13.41 9.03
N PHE A 110 3.50 12.63 8.36
CA PHE A 110 3.46 11.18 8.39
C PHE A 110 4.71 10.60 9.05
N GLY A 111 4.53 10.23 10.33
CA GLY A 111 5.57 9.67 11.18
C GLY A 111 6.12 10.65 12.21
N PRO A 112 7.04 10.20 13.08
CA PRO A 112 7.50 10.96 14.24
C PRO A 112 8.44 12.13 13.88
N TYR A 113 8.91 12.18 12.64
CA TYR A 113 9.76 13.26 12.14
C TYR A 113 9.47 13.51 10.67
N GLN A 114 9.73 14.74 10.24
CA GLN A 114 9.64 15.10 8.83
C GLN A 114 10.71 14.37 8.03
N GLU A 115 10.26 13.59 7.04
CA GLU A 115 11.13 12.95 6.07
C GLU A 115 11.82 14.00 5.20
N ARG A 116 13.16 13.92 5.12
CA ARG A 116 13.98 14.81 4.29
C ARG A 116 14.29 14.26 2.90
N ARG A 117 14.07 12.95 2.70
CA ARG A 117 14.40 12.24 1.47
C ARG A 117 13.25 11.31 1.10
N ASN A 118 12.38 11.80 0.23
CA ASN A 118 11.32 10.98 -0.36
C ASN A 118 11.85 10.40 -1.69
N GLN A 119 11.75 9.08 -1.86
CA GLN A 119 12.19 8.36 -3.06
C GLN A 119 11.06 7.62 -3.76
N ASN A 120 9.82 7.91 -3.36
CA ASN A 120 8.62 7.28 -3.87
C ASN A 120 8.48 7.50 -5.38
N THR A 121 8.11 6.45 -6.09
CA THR A 121 7.54 6.51 -7.44
C THR A 121 6.07 6.12 -7.33
N PRO A 122 5.13 7.08 -7.44
CA PRO A 122 3.71 6.76 -7.45
C PRO A 122 3.34 5.80 -8.59
N LEU A 123 2.37 4.93 -8.35
CA LEU A 123 1.76 4.10 -9.38
C LEU A 123 0.45 4.74 -9.84
N MET A 124 0.21 4.76 -11.13
CA MET A 124 -1.07 5.15 -11.73
C MET A 124 -1.72 3.87 -12.23
N ILE A 125 -2.86 3.50 -11.63
CA ILE A 125 -3.58 2.26 -11.91
C ILE A 125 -5.08 2.56 -11.90
N ASP A 126 -5.76 2.31 -13.02
CA ASP A 126 -7.22 2.41 -13.16
C ASP A 126 -7.78 3.75 -12.66
N GLY A 127 -7.12 4.84 -13.03
CA GLY A 127 -7.55 6.20 -12.65
C GLY A 127 -7.19 6.62 -11.22
N VAL A 128 -6.43 5.81 -10.48
CA VAL A 128 -6.02 6.09 -9.10
C VAL A 128 -4.51 6.20 -8.98
N LEU A 129 -4.03 7.22 -8.24
CA LEU A 129 -2.62 7.39 -7.95
C LEU A 129 -2.29 6.82 -6.56
N TYR A 130 -1.49 5.76 -6.53
CA TYR A 130 -1.02 5.13 -5.30
C TYR A 130 0.40 5.57 -4.95
N ALA A 131 0.63 5.92 -3.69
CA ALA A 131 1.90 6.45 -3.23
C ALA A 131 2.19 6.04 -1.79
N THR A 132 3.47 6.09 -1.42
CA THR A 132 3.89 6.00 -0.01
C THR A 132 4.27 7.38 0.54
N ALA A 133 4.10 7.56 1.85
CA ALA A 133 4.29 8.84 2.51
C ALA A 133 4.93 8.74 3.90
N GLY A 134 5.96 9.56 4.11
CA GLY A 134 6.52 9.85 5.42
C GLY A 134 7.39 8.76 6.04
N ALA A 135 7.93 9.05 7.21
CA ALA A 135 8.90 8.20 7.89
C ALA A 135 8.37 6.79 8.19
N THR A 136 7.07 6.66 8.47
CA THR A 136 6.38 5.41 8.77
C THR A 136 5.91 4.64 7.54
N ARG A 137 6.12 5.16 6.31
CA ARG A 137 5.69 4.51 5.06
C ARG A 137 4.19 4.22 5.02
N ASN A 138 3.40 5.27 5.25
CA ASN A 138 1.96 5.19 5.05
C ASN A 138 1.67 4.97 3.56
N VAL A 139 0.57 4.32 3.23
CA VAL A 139 0.10 4.15 1.85
C VAL A 139 -1.09 5.08 1.64
N VAL A 140 -1.10 5.79 0.52
CA VAL A 140 -2.19 6.71 0.14
C VAL A 140 -2.65 6.41 -1.27
N ALA A 141 -3.97 6.49 -1.48
CA ALA A 141 -4.59 6.56 -2.78
C ALA A 141 -5.13 7.96 -2.99
N LEU A 142 -4.82 8.54 -4.15
CA LEU A 142 -5.15 9.91 -4.50
C LEU A 142 -5.91 9.95 -5.82
N ASP A 143 -6.84 10.88 -5.94
CA ASP A 143 -7.38 11.29 -7.22
C ASP A 143 -6.28 12.03 -8.01
N PRO A 144 -5.93 11.58 -9.23
CA PRO A 144 -4.79 12.12 -9.98
C PRO A 144 -5.06 13.52 -10.57
N VAL A 145 -6.33 13.91 -10.71
CA VAL A 145 -6.74 15.18 -11.32
C VAL A 145 -6.74 16.29 -10.27
N THR A 146 -7.24 16.00 -9.08
CA THR A 146 -7.48 16.98 -8.01
C THR A 146 -6.44 16.91 -6.90
N GLY A 147 -5.79 15.76 -6.71
CA GLY A 147 -4.92 15.49 -5.56
C GLY A 147 -5.67 15.16 -4.27
N GLU A 148 -6.99 14.95 -4.32
CA GLU A 148 -7.80 14.53 -3.18
C GLU A 148 -7.33 13.16 -2.65
N THR A 149 -7.30 12.99 -1.33
CA THR A 149 -7.00 11.69 -0.71
C THR A 149 -8.25 10.84 -0.65
N LEU A 150 -8.29 9.76 -1.44
CA LEU A 150 -9.39 8.80 -1.47
C LEU A 150 -9.39 7.94 -0.20
N TRP A 151 -8.24 7.37 0.11
CA TRP A 151 -8.01 6.63 1.35
C TRP A 151 -6.54 6.67 1.77
N MET A 152 -6.30 6.28 3.01
CA MET A 152 -4.96 6.15 3.55
C MET A 152 -4.87 5.01 4.56
N TRP A 153 -3.80 4.24 4.45
CA TRP A 153 -3.41 3.22 5.41
C TRP A 153 -2.14 3.65 6.16
N ARG A 154 -2.13 3.42 7.48
CA ARG A 154 -0.99 3.73 8.35
C ARG A 154 -0.57 2.47 9.10
N PRO A 155 0.70 2.04 9.00
CA PRO A 155 1.19 0.96 9.83
C PRO A 155 1.32 1.42 11.29
N ASP A 156 1.01 0.51 12.22
CA ASP A 156 1.35 0.63 13.64
C ASP A 156 2.29 -0.51 14.02
N GLU A 157 3.58 -0.21 14.04
CA GLU A 157 4.64 -1.21 14.27
C GLU A 157 5.27 -1.06 15.66
N GLY A 158 4.89 -0.05 16.44
CA GLY A 158 5.48 0.24 17.75
C GLY A 158 7.01 0.14 17.77
N GLY A 159 7.54 -0.65 18.70
CA GLY A 159 8.99 -0.87 18.84
C GLY A 159 9.66 -1.50 17.61
N ARG A 160 8.91 -2.20 16.75
CA ARG A 160 9.44 -2.77 15.50
C ARG A 160 9.82 -1.68 14.51
N PHE A 161 9.09 -0.56 14.47
CA PHE A 161 9.50 0.63 13.72
C PHE A 161 10.73 1.31 14.34
N ASP A 162 10.82 1.34 15.68
CA ASP A 162 11.95 1.97 16.36
C ASP A 162 13.28 1.25 16.07
N SER A 163 13.25 -0.08 15.97
CA SER A 163 14.40 -0.90 15.59
C SER A 163 14.65 -0.99 14.07
N ALA A 164 13.75 -0.49 13.23
CA ALA A 164 13.85 -0.64 11.79
C ALA A 164 15.08 0.09 11.20
N PRO A 165 15.91 -0.56 10.38
CA PRO A 165 17.08 0.08 9.78
C PRO A 165 16.76 0.96 8.56
N ARG A 166 15.53 0.86 8.03
CA ARG A 166 15.10 1.48 6.77
C ARG A 166 13.79 2.27 6.96
N LYS A 167 13.88 3.40 7.65
CA LYS A 167 12.74 4.30 7.93
C LYS A 167 12.68 5.43 6.89
N THR A 168 11.60 5.49 6.11
CA THR A 168 11.24 6.53 5.12
C THR A 168 9.97 6.08 4.40
N SER A 169 9.44 6.94 3.52
CA SER A 169 8.41 6.59 2.55
C SER A 169 8.82 5.42 1.64
N GLY A 170 10.09 5.05 1.60
CA GLY A 170 10.58 4.03 0.68
C GLY A 170 10.47 4.51 -0.76
N ARG A 171 10.29 3.56 -1.68
CA ARG A 171 10.27 3.81 -3.14
C ARG A 171 8.91 3.59 -3.79
N GLY A 172 7.88 3.24 -3.02
CA GLY A 172 6.51 3.05 -3.50
C GLY A 172 5.90 1.75 -3.01
N ILE A 173 4.81 1.34 -3.67
CA ILE A 173 4.12 0.06 -3.47
C ILE A 173 4.34 -0.87 -4.66
N ALA A 174 3.89 -2.11 -4.54
CA ALA A 174 3.65 -3.00 -5.67
C ALA A 174 2.13 -3.23 -5.83
N TYR A 175 1.70 -3.67 -7.01
CA TYR A 175 0.30 -3.93 -7.29
C TYR A 175 0.17 -5.23 -8.08
N TRP A 176 -0.91 -5.97 -7.83
CA TRP A 176 -1.28 -7.18 -8.55
C TRP A 176 -2.79 -7.17 -8.80
N SER A 177 -3.20 -7.65 -9.97
CA SER A 177 -4.59 -7.95 -10.33
C SER A 177 -4.59 -9.22 -11.18
N ASP A 178 -5.61 -10.06 -11.04
CA ASP A 178 -5.85 -11.19 -11.94
C ASP A 178 -6.60 -10.80 -13.22
N GLY A 179 -6.93 -9.51 -13.38
CA GLY A 179 -7.72 -8.99 -14.50
C GLY A 179 -9.21 -9.36 -14.43
N ASN A 180 -9.64 -10.04 -13.38
CA ASN A 180 -11.01 -10.52 -13.18
C ASN A 180 -11.64 -10.00 -11.87
N GLY A 181 -11.05 -8.95 -11.28
CA GLY A 181 -11.56 -8.24 -10.11
C GLY A 181 -10.97 -8.68 -8.77
N ASP A 182 -9.98 -9.58 -8.75
CA ASP A 182 -9.17 -9.85 -7.55
C ASP A 182 -7.88 -9.01 -7.63
N GLU A 183 -7.71 -8.07 -6.70
CA GLU A 183 -6.67 -7.04 -6.76
C GLU A 183 -6.08 -6.73 -5.40
N ARG A 184 -4.79 -6.38 -5.37
CA ARG A 184 -4.04 -6.11 -4.13
C ARG A 184 -2.94 -5.08 -4.35
N ALA A 185 -2.82 -4.16 -3.40
CA ALA A 185 -1.66 -3.30 -3.24
C ALA A 185 -0.75 -3.87 -2.14
N PHE A 186 0.54 -4.01 -2.43
CA PHE A 186 1.53 -4.52 -1.48
C PHE A 186 2.50 -3.43 -1.03
N VAL A 187 2.77 -3.39 0.27
CA VAL A 187 3.80 -2.53 0.83
C VAL A 187 4.70 -3.35 1.76
N VAL A 188 6.02 -3.16 1.62
CA VAL A 188 6.96 -3.62 2.64
C VAL A 188 7.16 -2.48 3.62
N THR A 189 6.85 -2.65 4.89
CA THR A 189 6.93 -1.61 5.93
C THR A 189 8.38 -1.39 6.43
N PRO A 190 8.67 -0.29 7.16
CA PRO A 190 9.96 -0.11 7.81
C PRO A 190 10.33 -1.28 8.73
N GLY A 191 9.37 -1.80 9.50
CA GLY A 191 9.54 -2.97 10.38
C GLY A 191 9.70 -4.31 9.66
N PHE A 192 9.88 -4.31 8.33
CA PHE A 192 10.09 -5.49 7.50
C PHE A 192 8.91 -6.47 7.52
N HIS A 193 7.71 -5.92 7.44
CA HIS A 193 6.49 -6.68 7.18
C HIS A 193 6.06 -6.49 5.73
N LEU A 194 5.62 -7.55 5.06
CA LEU A 194 4.90 -7.46 3.79
C LEU A 194 3.40 -7.43 4.09
N VAL A 195 2.73 -6.37 3.65
CA VAL A 195 1.30 -6.13 3.91
C VAL A 195 0.54 -6.09 2.59
N ALA A 196 -0.61 -6.74 2.54
CA ALA A 196 -1.54 -6.69 1.40
C ALA A 196 -2.76 -5.83 1.77
N LEU A 197 -3.08 -4.87 0.91
CA LEU A 197 -4.19 -3.94 1.05
C LEU A 197 -5.17 -4.11 -0.12
N ASP A 198 -6.46 -3.98 0.17
CA ASP A 198 -7.52 -3.77 -0.82
C ASP A 198 -7.30 -2.40 -1.50
N PRO A 199 -7.07 -2.35 -2.83
CA PRO A 199 -6.85 -1.09 -3.55
C PRO A 199 -8.03 -0.12 -3.52
N ALA A 200 -9.26 -0.60 -3.32
CA ALA A 200 -10.46 0.23 -3.31
C ALA A 200 -10.65 0.95 -1.96
N SER A 201 -10.26 0.32 -0.86
CA SER A 201 -10.53 0.82 0.50
C SER A 201 -9.30 1.11 1.36
N GLY A 202 -8.13 0.61 0.97
CA GLY A 202 -6.90 0.65 1.76
C GLY A 202 -6.93 -0.26 3.00
N ARG A 203 -7.93 -1.13 3.14
CA ARG A 203 -8.03 -2.07 4.26
C ARG A 203 -7.06 -3.22 4.06
N GLN A 204 -6.43 -3.67 5.14
CA GLN A 204 -5.64 -4.90 5.12
C GLN A 204 -6.53 -6.09 4.77
N LEU A 205 -6.00 -7.01 3.97
CA LEU A 205 -6.68 -8.24 3.59
C LEU A 205 -6.40 -9.31 4.65
N PRO A 206 -7.35 -9.62 5.56
CA PRO A 206 -7.06 -10.37 6.78
C PRO A 206 -6.58 -11.82 6.55
N TRP A 207 -6.86 -12.38 5.36
CA TRP A 207 -6.44 -13.74 4.97
C TRP A 207 -5.02 -13.80 4.38
N PHE A 208 -4.36 -12.66 4.16
CA PHE A 208 -2.98 -12.63 3.68
C PHE A 208 -2.01 -12.76 4.86
N GLY A 209 -1.18 -13.79 4.88
CA GLY A 209 -0.30 -14.11 6.00
C GLY A 209 -1.07 -14.24 7.32
N GLU A 210 -0.58 -13.59 8.36
CA GLU A 210 -1.24 -13.47 9.65
C GLU A 210 -1.92 -12.09 9.77
N ASN A 211 -3.25 -12.07 9.66
CA ASN A 211 -4.07 -10.84 9.76
C ASN A 211 -3.68 -9.73 8.77
N GLY A 212 -3.35 -10.10 7.53
CA GLY A 212 -2.95 -9.17 6.47
C GLY A 212 -1.46 -8.85 6.43
N VAL A 213 -0.64 -9.60 7.16
CA VAL A 213 0.78 -9.35 7.34
C VAL A 213 1.61 -10.62 7.22
N VAL A 214 2.68 -10.58 6.43
CA VAL A 214 3.76 -11.57 6.45
C VAL A 214 4.96 -10.92 7.15
N ASP A 215 5.42 -11.51 8.26
CA ASP A 215 6.65 -11.08 8.92
C ASP A 215 7.88 -11.62 8.18
N LEU A 216 8.55 -10.73 7.43
CA LEU A 216 9.70 -11.09 6.62
C LEU A 216 10.96 -11.35 7.47
N MET A 217 10.95 -11.10 8.77
CA MET A 217 12.02 -11.59 9.64
C MET A 217 11.93 -13.10 9.88
N GLN A 218 10.74 -13.70 9.76
CA GLN A 218 10.60 -15.14 9.87
C GLN A 218 11.31 -15.82 8.70
N GLY A 219 12.12 -16.85 9.00
CA GLY A 219 12.89 -17.58 8.00
C GLY A 219 14.13 -16.86 7.49
N VAL A 220 14.52 -15.70 8.04
CA VAL A 220 15.84 -15.12 7.76
C VAL A 220 16.94 -16.04 8.29
N ARG A 221 17.93 -16.36 7.46
CA ARG A 221 19.07 -17.19 7.85
C ARG A 221 20.11 -16.39 8.62
N GLY A 222 20.75 -17.04 9.58
CA GLY A 222 21.73 -16.46 10.50
C GLY A 222 21.12 -16.08 11.85
N THR A 223 21.97 -15.67 12.78
CA THR A 223 21.55 -15.30 14.13
C THR A 223 21.01 -13.88 14.13
N VAL A 224 19.70 -13.73 14.40
CA VAL A 224 19.10 -12.41 14.63
C VAL A 224 19.50 -11.92 16.02
N ASN A 225 20.25 -10.82 16.07
CA ASN A 225 20.71 -10.15 17.28
C ASN A 225 20.58 -8.62 17.15
N GLU A 226 21.04 -7.86 18.15
CA GLU A 226 20.97 -6.39 18.16
C GLU A 226 21.73 -5.70 17.02
N ASP A 227 22.76 -6.36 16.47
CA ASP A 227 23.53 -5.89 15.31
C ASP A 227 22.88 -6.28 13.96
N SER A 228 21.89 -7.17 13.99
CA SER A 228 21.22 -7.65 12.79
C SER A 228 20.38 -6.53 12.19
N SER A 229 20.75 -6.15 10.97
CA SER A 229 20.13 -5.05 10.28
C SER A 229 19.63 -5.51 8.93
N VAL A 230 18.34 -5.86 8.83
CA VAL A 230 17.66 -6.08 7.55
C VAL A 230 16.35 -5.32 7.53
N GLY A 231 15.99 -4.84 6.36
CA GLY A 231 14.69 -4.28 6.07
C GLY A 231 14.50 -4.22 4.57
N SER A 232 13.57 -3.39 4.11
CA SER A 232 13.55 -2.97 2.70
C SER A 232 13.12 -1.52 2.61
N SER A 233 13.60 -0.85 1.57
CA SER A 233 13.14 0.48 1.15
C SER A 233 12.58 0.45 -0.28
N SER A 234 12.73 -0.66 -0.99
CA SER A 234 12.16 -0.85 -2.32
C SER A 234 10.78 -1.50 -2.20
N PRO A 235 9.83 -1.20 -3.10
CA PRO A 235 8.62 -2.00 -3.21
C PRO A 235 8.97 -3.45 -3.53
N ALA A 236 8.04 -4.35 -3.23
CA ALA A 236 8.08 -5.69 -3.79
C ALA A 236 8.00 -5.65 -5.32
N MET A 237 8.39 -6.73 -5.97
CA MET A 237 8.15 -6.92 -7.40
C MET A 237 7.13 -8.03 -7.57
N VAL A 238 6.11 -7.81 -8.39
CA VAL A 238 5.09 -8.81 -8.71
C VAL A 238 5.46 -9.44 -10.04
N ILE A 239 5.56 -10.78 -10.07
CA ILE A 239 5.80 -11.56 -11.30
C ILE A 239 4.79 -12.71 -11.31
N GLY A 240 3.82 -12.65 -12.24
CA GLY A 240 2.68 -13.56 -12.21
C GLY A 240 1.98 -13.49 -10.86
N ASP A 241 1.76 -14.63 -10.23
CA ASP A 241 1.12 -14.75 -8.92
C ASP A 241 2.11 -14.77 -7.75
N VAL A 242 3.30 -14.20 -7.93
CA VAL A 242 4.37 -14.17 -6.91
C VAL A 242 4.77 -12.74 -6.58
N VAL A 243 4.70 -12.38 -5.30
CA VAL A 243 5.36 -11.20 -4.72
C VAL A 243 6.79 -11.57 -4.33
N VAL A 244 7.75 -10.92 -4.99
CA VAL A 244 9.18 -11.08 -4.75
C VAL A 244 9.68 -9.95 -3.86
N VAL A 245 10.25 -10.31 -2.72
CA VAL A 245 10.80 -9.36 -1.75
C VAL A 245 12.29 -9.62 -1.55
N GLY A 246 13.08 -8.57 -1.83
CA GLY A 246 14.50 -8.53 -1.53
C GLY A 246 14.79 -7.85 -0.18
N PRO A 247 15.84 -8.27 0.53
CA PRO A 247 16.31 -7.61 1.73
C PRO A 247 17.26 -6.46 1.42
N ALA A 248 17.41 -5.56 2.38
CA ALA A 248 18.38 -4.49 2.37
C ALA A 248 18.97 -4.31 3.76
N HIS A 249 20.27 -4.59 3.90
CA HIS A 249 20.97 -4.42 5.17
C HIS A 249 21.27 -2.95 5.49
N ALA A 250 21.70 -2.62 6.70
CA ALA A 250 22.25 -1.29 6.99
C ALA A 250 23.33 -0.90 5.97
N VAL A 251 23.33 0.37 5.57
CA VAL A 251 24.42 0.92 4.77
C VAL A 251 25.58 1.16 5.72
N ALA A 252 26.57 0.26 5.73
CA ALA A 252 27.78 0.44 6.53
C ALA A 252 29.02 0.16 5.68
N MET A 253 29.89 1.17 5.55
CA MET A 253 31.25 1.00 5.03
C MET A 253 32.18 0.32 6.05
N ARG A 254 31.67 0.02 7.25
CA ARG A 254 32.35 -0.66 8.36
C ARG A 254 31.35 -1.60 9.04
N PRO A 255 31.24 -2.86 8.60
CA PRO A 255 30.34 -3.81 9.24
C PRO A 255 30.78 -4.01 10.71
N PRO A 256 29.84 -4.02 11.68
CA PRO A 256 30.16 -4.16 13.10
C PRO A 256 30.69 -5.56 13.45
N SER A 257 30.34 -6.56 12.63
CA SER A 257 30.73 -7.96 12.80
C SER A 257 31.11 -8.59 11.46
N ARG A 258 31.86 -9.69 11.52
CA ARG A 258 32.11 -10.56 10.36
C ARG A 258 30.90 -11.44 10.02
N GLU A 259 30.00 -11.61 10.99
CA GLU A 259 28.75 -12.37 10.86
C GLU A 259 27.57 -11.39 10.76
N ASN A 260 26.62 -11.71 9.90
CA ASN A 260 25.35 -11.02 9.78
C ASN A 260 24.29 -12.01 9.29
N ILE A 261 23.03 -11.62 9.40
CA ILE A 261 21.95 -12.32 8.71
C ILE A 261 22.16 -12.30 7.20
N LYS A 262 21.69 -13.34 6.52
CA LYS A 262 21.88 -13.52 5.08
C LYS A 262 20.79 -12.76 4.30
N GLY A 263 21.18 -12.19 3.17
CA GLY A 263 20.32 -11.35 2.34
C GLY A 263 19.56 -12.13 1.27
N ASP A 264 18.78 -13.12 1.65
CA ASP A 264 18.09 -13.98 0.68
C ASP A 264 16.83 -13.31 0.10
N VAL A 265 16.58 -13.56 -1.18
CA VAL A 265 15.39 -13.08 -1.89
C VAL A 265 14.28 -14.12 -1.75
N ARG A 266 13.06 -13.70 -1.42
CA ARG A 266 11.94 -14.62 -1.16
C ARG A 266 10.74 -14.29 -2.04
N GLY A 267 10.06 -15.34 -2.50
CA GLY A 267 8.82 -15.25 -3.26
C GLY A 267 7.64 -15.74 -2.43
N TYR A 268 6.59 -14.94 -2.39
CA TYR A 268 5.36 -15.23 -1.65
C TYR A 268 4.17 -15.28 -2.61
N ASP A 269 3.21 -16.16 -2.34
CA ASP A 269 1.95 -16.19 -3.06
C ASP A 269 1.21 -14.86 -2.88
N VAL A 270 0.78 -14.26 -3.99
CA VAL A 270 0.09 -12.95 -3.97
C VAL A 270 -1.23 -12.98 -3.20
N ARG A 271 -1.90 -14.13 -3.11
CA ARG A 271 -3.24 -14.27 -2.49
C ARG A 271 -3.15 -14.58 -1.02
N THR A 272 -2.25 -15.49 -0.65
CA THR A 272 -2.18 -16.03 0.71
C THR A 272 -1.02 -15.48 1.51
N GLY A 273 0.03 -14.95 0.87
CA GLY A 273 1.27 -14.58 1.54
C GLY A 273 2.12 -15.79 1.97
N GLU A 274 1.78 -17.00 1.51
CA GLU A 274 2.58 -18.20 1.77
C GLU A 274 3.96 -18.09 1.09
N LEU A 275 5.02 -18.48 1.80
CA LEU A 275 6.36 -18.54 1.23
C LEU A 275 6.43 -19.69 0.21
N LEU A 276 6.62 -19.36 -1.06
CA LEU A 276 6.71 -20.33 -2.15
C LEU A 276 8.15 -20.82 -2.35
N TRP A 277 9.11 -19.91 -2.25
CA TRP A 277 10.53 -20.23 -2.44
C TRP A 277 11.44 -19.18 -1.81
N THR A 278 12.67 -19.61 -1.55
CA THR A 278 13.79 -18.75 -1.14
C THR A 278 14.93 -18.93 -2.14
N PHE A 279 15.48 -17.82 -2.63
CA PHE A 279 16.72 -17.79 -3.39
C PHE A 279 17.85 -17.36 -2.46
N HIS A 280 18.75 -18.29 -2.16
CA HIS A 280 19.91 -18.04 -1.34
C HIS A 280 20.94 -17.20 -2.10
N THR A 281 21.27 -16.01 -1.57
CA THR A 281 22.29 -15.14 -2.18
C THR A 281 23.71 -15.54 -1.81
N ILE A 282 23.84 -16.27 -0.70
CA ILE A 282 25.05 -17.00 -0.32
C ILE A 282 24.63 -18.47 -0.22
N PRO A 283 25.18 -19.37 -1.06
CA PRO A 283 24.75 -20.76 -1.14
C PRO A 283 25.06 -21.53 0.14
N GLU A 284 24.31 -22.60 0.39
CA GLU A 284 24.56 -23.58 1.44
C GLU A 284 25.35 -24.80 0.94
N PRO A 285 25.99 -25.58 1.83
CA PRO A 285 26.62 -26.83 1.44
C PRO A 285 25.66 -27.74 0.67
N GLY A 286 26.03 -28.07 -0.57
CA GLY A 286 25.21 -28.91 -1.46
C GLY A 286 24.38 -28.12 -2.49
N GLU A 287 24.35 -26.79 -2.41
CA GLU A 287 23.71 -25.94 -3.42
C GLU A 287 24.67 -25.61 -4.58
N PRO A 288 24.14 -25.40 -5.81
CA PRO A 288 24.97 -25.02 -6.95
C PRO A 288 25.81 -23.78 -6.69
N GLY A 289 27.12 -23.88 -6.95
CA GLY A 289 28.06 -22.78 -6.80
C GLY A 289 28.68 -22.66 -5.42
N TYR A 290 28.26 -23.45 -4.41
CA TYR A 290 28.88 -23.47 -3.09
C TYR A 290 30.38 -23.76 -3.17
N GLU A 291 30.77 -24.71 -4.02
CA GLU A 291 32.16 -25.13 -4.25
C GLU A 291 33.08 -24.01 -4.77
N THR A 292 32.52 -22.90 -5.24
CA THR A 292 33.27 -21.73 -5.71
C THR A 292 33.66 -20.76 -4.58
N TRP A 293 33.09 -20.94 -3.38
CA TRP A 293 33.40 -20.12 -2.20
C TRP A 293 34.58 -20.74 -1.44
N LEU A 294 35.72 -20.05 -1.46
CA LEU A 294 36.97 -20.53 -0.87
C LEU A 294 37.06 -20.23 0.62
N GLU A 295 37.91 -20.98 1.34
CA GLU A 295 38.34 -20.68 2.72
C GLU A 295 37.20 -20.53 3.74
N GLY A 296 36.07 -21.19 3.50
CA GLY A 296 34.92 -21.10 4.39
C GLY A 296 34.20 -19.75 4.33
N SER A 297 34.20 -19.09 3.17
CA SER A 297 33.61 -17.75 2.99
C SER A 297 32.09 -17.74 2.77
N ALA A 298 31.46 -18.90 2.58
CA ALA A 298 30.00 -19.01 2.46
C ALA A 298 29.31 -19.15 3.83
N GLU A 299 30.04 -19.72 4.79
CA GLU A 299 29.70 -19.92 6.19
C GLU A 299 29.51 -18.58 6.91
#